data_AF-A0A7J7WMQ7-F1
#
_entry.id   AF-A0A7J7WMQ7-F1
#
_cell.length_a   1.000
_cell.length_b   1.000
_cell.length_c   1.000
_cell.angle_alpha   90.00
_cell.angle_beta   90.00
_cell.angle_gamma   90.00
#
_symmetry.space_group_name_H-M   'P 1'
#
loop_
_entity.id
_entity.type
_entity.pdbx_description
1 polymer ?
#
loop_
_entity_poly.entity_id
_entity_poly.type
_entity_poly.pdbx_seq_one_letter_code
_entity_poly.pdbx_strand_id
1 'polypeptide(L)'
;MPGGAWALALALMLLEAGNAQECSPGGHRLLESPHRSVHFDSLFLQQSAPQDLICDHSLAAGWYRFVIFDRPAEMPTKCVEMNHCGTQAPIWLSLRDSETMPAPGELKQLTACATWQFLLSATKDCCLFHIPVSVRNCGQFFVYLLQPTQGCMGYCAEAISDAKLNPCGPDEIEIEGDCVRQLSASLPPPPPGRPQIVVELIESRVFCRCAVDVSPTNNSVGFIIAWSRLSSQDVREELKQETTIQAFSLLEMDGINLRLGDRIFCTASIFFLEKPQVKSLATESQEFFAGIKLQPEMSTISEDGKEYQLRIESTIPVVCPEFSELDQECKISLRLKTVDQDLVFFWSLYPCRSW
;
A
#
# COMPACT_ATOMS: atom_id res chain seq x y z
N MET A 1 1.36 79.04 -7.84
CA MET A 1 0.73 78.02 -8.72
C MET A 1 1.56 76.74 -8.60
N PRO A 2 1.11 75.72 -7.85
CA PRO A 2 1.81 74.46 -7.76
C PRO A 2 1.12 73.44 -8.67
N GLY A 3 1.81 72.97 -9.71
CA GLY A 3 1.27 71.97 -10.62
C GLY A 3 2.41 71.24 -11.29
N GLY A 4 2.76 70.06 -10.77
CA GLY A 4 3.83 69.26 -11.34
C GLY A 4 4.43 68.23 -10.39
N ALA A 5 3.59 67.45 -9.70
CA ALA A 5 4.08 66.31 -8.90
C ALA A 5 3.09 65.13 -8.85
N TRP A 6 2.14 65.05 -9.80
CA TRP A 6 1.06 64.04 -9.79
C TRP A 6 1.06 63.14 -11.04
N ALA A 7 2.15 63.11 -11.81
CA ALA A 7 2.24 62.29 -13.03
C ALA A 7 3.19 61.08 -12.92
N LEU A 8 3.82 60.86 -11.75
CA LEU A 8 4.75 59.72 -11.56
C LEU A 8 4.26 58.67 -10.55
N ALA A 9 3.06 58.83 -9.97
CA ALA A 9 2.48 57.84 -9.05
C ALA A 9 1.41 56.92 -9.70
N LEU A 10 1.09 57.11 -10.98
CA LEU A 10 0.08 56.30 -11.70
C LEU A 10 0.66 55.35 -12.75
N ALA A 11 1.99 55.31 -12.92
CA ALA A 11 2.69 54.43 -13.87
C ALA A 11 3.52 53.33 -13.19
N LEU A 12 3.21 53.00 -11.93
CA LEU A 12 3.84 51.91 -11.16
C LEU A 12 2.80 50.91 -10.62
N MET A 13 1.59 50.88 -11.20
CA MET A 13 0.49 49.97 -10.82
C MET A 13 0.01 49.08 -11.97
N LEU A 14 0.85 48.85 -12.99
CA LEU A 14 0.54 47.93 -14.10
C LEU A 14 1.79 47.15 -14.48
N LEU A 15 2.11 46.11 -13.70
CA LEU A 15 2.84 44.89 -14.10
C LEU A 15 3.07 43.95 -12.90
N GLU A 16 2.08 43.75 -12.03
CA GLU A 16 1.95 42.44 -11.37
C GLU A 16 0.81 41.72 -12.08
N ALA A 17 1.17 40.70 -12.86
CA ALA A 17 0.21 39.67 -13.23
C ALA A 17 -0.29 39.07 -11.92
N GLY A 18 -1.44 39.56 -11.44
CA GLY A 18 -2.04 39.13 -10.18
C GLY A 18 -2.19 37.61 -10.19
N ASN A 19 -1.42 36.94 -9.35
CA ASN A 19 -1.48 35.49 -9.20
C ASN A 19 -2.92 35.12 -8.83
N ALA A 20 -3.54 34.16 -9.53
CA ALA A 20 -4.93 33.78 -9.31
C ALA A 20 -5.16 33.41 -7.83
N GLN A 21 -6.32 33.72 -7.26
CA GLN A 21 -6.55 33.57 -5.81
C GLN A 21 -6.30 32.13 -5.37
N GLU A 22 -6.74 31.15 -6.16
CA GLU A 22 -6.53 29.71 -5.94
C GLU A 22 -5.06 29.27 -5.96
N CYS A 23 -4.18 30.05 -6.59
CA CYS A 23 -2.74 29.81 -6.64
C CYS A 23 -1.98 30.42 -5.45
N SER A 24 -2.64 31.25 -4.65
CA SER A 24 -2.05 31.87 -3.45
C SER A 24 -2.18 30.96 -2.22
N PRO A 25 -1.31 31.10 -1.19
CA PRO A 25 -1.48 30.40 0.08
C PRO A 25 -2.86 30.67 0.68
N GLY A 26 -3.60 29.61 1.02
CA GLY A 26 -4.99 29.69 1.51
C GLY A 26 -6.06 29.81 0.42
N GLY A 27 -5.67 29.90 -0.86
CA GLY A 27 -6.59 29.90 -2.00
C GLY A 27 -7.13 28.53 -2.39
N HIS A 28 -6.48 27.47 -1.91
CA HIS A 28 -6.85 26.07 -2.11
C HIS A 28 -6.68 25.29 -0.82
N ARG A 29 -7.36 24.15 -0.74
CA ARG A 29 -7.20 23.17 0.34
C ARG A 29 -6.24 22.07 -0.08
N LEU A 30 -5.54 21.47 0.87
CA LEU A 30 -4.78 20.26 0.62
C LEU A 30 -5.72 19.06 0.71
N LEU A 31 -5.72 18.23 -0.32
CA LEU A 31 -6.39 16.94 -0.32
C LEU A 31 -5.33 15.88 -0.02
N GLU A 32 -5.10 15.67 1.27
CA GLU A 32 -4.00 14.87 1.79
C GLU A 32 -4.49 13.51 2.29
N SER A 33 -3.98 12.44 1.68
CA SER A 33 -4.14 11.08 2.20
C SER A 33 -3.24 10.11 1.43
N PRO A 34 -2.37 9.34 2.12
CA PRO A 34 -1.55 8.30 1.48
C PRO A 34 -2.35 7.25 0.71
N HIS A 35 -3.57 6.95 1.18
CA HIS A 35 -4.45 5.96 0.55
C HIS A 35 -4.90 6.38 -0.85
N ARG A 36 -4.87 7.68 -1.20
CA ARG A 36 -5.24 8.17 -2.55
C ARG A 36 -4.26 7.78 -3.64
N SER A 37 -3.12 7.19 -3.28
CA SER A 37 -2.13 6.69 -4.24
C SER A 37 -2.73 5.66 -5.20
N VAL A 38 -2.44 5.78 -6.49
CA VAL A 38 -2.79 4.77 -7.51
C VAL A 38 -2.24 3.37 -7.19
N HIS A 39 -1.20 3.28 -6.37
CA HIS A 39 -0.59 2.01 -5.96
C HIS A 39 -1.18 1.42 -4.68
N PHE A 40 -2.12 2.10 -4.02
CA PHE A 40 -2.76 1.58 -2.82
C PHE A 40 -3.91 0.63 -3.18
N ASP A 41 -3.78 -0.64 -2.80
CA ASP A 41 -4.84 -1.65 -2.94
C ASP A 41 -5.87 -1.53 -1.81
N SER A 42 -7.13 -1.33 -2.21
CA SER A 42 -8.27 -1.06 -1.33
C SER A 42 -9.08 -2.32 -1.03
N LEU A 43 -8.75 -3.47 -1.60
CA LEU A 43 -9.46 -4.74 -1.37
C LEU A 43 -9.47 -5.11 0.11
N PHE A 44 -8.36 -4.90 0.81
CA PHE A 44 -8.27 -5.17 2.25
C PHE A 44 -9.20 -4.27 3.07
N LEU A 45 -9.31 -2.98 2.73
CA LEU A 45 -10.20 -2.04 3.42
C LEU A 45 -11.67 -2.43 3.25
N GLN A 46 -12.06 -2.94 2.09
CA GLN A 46 -13.43 -3.40 1.85
C GLN A 46 -13.86 -4.55 2.76
N GLN A 47 -12.91 -5.37 3.20
CA GLN A 47 -13.19 -6.55 4.02
C GLN A 47 -13.05 -6.27 5.53
N SER A 48 -12.07 -5.44 5.91
CA SER A 48 -11.67 -5.27 7.32
C SER A 48 -12.09 -3.94 7.93
N ALA A 49 -12.11 -2.86 7.15
CA ALA A 49 -12.44 -1.53 7.61
C ALA A 49 -13.17 -0.73 6.52
N PRO A 50 -14.41 -1.11 6.16
CA PRO A 50 -15.14 -0.45 5.07
C PRO A 50 -15.34 1.05 5.29
N GLN A 51 -15.41 1.47 6.56
CA GLN A 51 -15.50 2.88 6.97
C GLN A 51 -14.25 3.71 6.63
N ASP A 52 -13.10 3.08 6.41
CA ASP A 52 -11.84 3.76 6.07
C ASP A 52 -11.67 3.95 4.56
N LEU A 53 -12.63 3.49 3.75
CA LEU A 53 -12.67 3.76 2.32
C LEU A 53 -12.87 5.26 2.07
N ILE A 54 -12.12 5.76 1.10
CA ILE A 54 -12.26 7.12 0.59
C ILE A 54 -13.56 7.23 -0.20
N CYS A 55 -14.49 7.99 0.38
CA CYS A 55 -15.75 8.39 -0.24
C CYS A 55 -15.83 9.92 -0.34
N ASP A 56 -15.49 10.49 -1.50
CA ASP A 56 -15.52 11.95 -1.74
C ASP A 56 -16.94 12.51 -1.95
N HIS A 57 -17.99 11.74 -1.62
CA HIS A 57 -19.37 12.22 -1.66
C HIS A 57 -19.62 13.36 -0.67
N SER A 58 -18.80 13.43 0.38
CA SER A 58 -18.84 14.47 1.41
C SER A 58 -17.73 15.52 1.22
N LEU A 59 -16.96 15.43 0.13
CA LEU A 59 -15.92 16.39 -0.20
C LEU A 59 -16.57 17.73 -0.57
N ALA A 60 -16.34 18.76 0.23
CA ALA A 60 -16.86 20.09 -0.06
C ALA A 60 -16.31 20.61 -1.39
N ALA A 61 -17.16 21.19 -2.24
CA ALA A 61 -16.71 21.77 -3.51
C ALA A 61 -15.65 22.86 -3.28
N GLY A 62 -14.64 22.93 -4.14
CA GLY A 62 -13.62 23.99 -4.11
C GLY A 62 -12.29 23.60 -4.73
N TRP A 63 -11.30 24.48 -4.59
CA TRP A 63 -9.95 24.26 -5.11
C TRP A 63 -9.14 23.37 -4.19
N TYR A 64 -8.55 22.33 -4.76
CA TYR A 64 -7.71 21.37 -4.06
C TYR A 64 -6.37 21.18 -4.75
N ARG A 65 -5.35 20.93 -3.92
CA ARG A 65 -4.04 20.44 -4.34
C ARG A 65 -3.82 19.08 -3.68
N PHE A 66 -3.44 18.08 -4.47
CA PHE A 66 -3.21 16.74 -3.95
C PHE A 66 -1.84 16.64 -3.28
N VAL A 67 -1.83 15.96 -2.13
CA VAL A 67 -0.62 15.60 -1.41
C VAL A 67 -0.73 14.15 -1.01
N ILE A 68 0.26 13.33 -1.36
CA ILE A 68 0.36 11.94 -0.91
C ILE A 68 1.75 11.71 -0.35
N PHE A 69 1.85 11.05 0.80
CA PHE A 69 3.13 10.83 1.49
C PHE A 69 3.95 12.13 1.68
N ASP A 70 3.28 13.23 2.10
CA ASP A 70 3.87 14.57 2.26
C ASP A 70 4.50 15.16 0.98
N ARG A 71 4.19 14.59 -0.20
CA ARG A 71 4.72 15.03 -1.49
C ARG A 71 3.65 15.61 -2.40
N PRO A 72 4.03 16.54 -3.30
CA PRO A 72 3.16 16.99 -4.38
C PRO A 72 2.68 15.81 -5.23
N ALA A 73 1.37 15.80 -5.50
CA ALA A 73 0.73 14.78 -6.31
C ALA A 73 -0.21 15.43 -7.32
N GLU A 74 -0.49 14.71 -8.39
CA GLU A 74 -1.42 15.13 -9.45
C GLU A 74 -2.48 14.05 -9.66
N MET A 75 -3.65 14.43 -10.16
CA MET A 75 -4.61 13.43 -10.62
C MET A 75 -3.99 12.62 -11.77
N PRO A 76 -4.02 11.28 -11.73
CA PRO A 76 -3.46 10.46 -12.80
C PRO A 76 -4.24 10.70 -14.10
N THR A 77 -3.53 10.74 -15.23
CA THR A 77 -4.14 10.91 -16.56
C THR A 77 -4.40 9.58 -17.28
N LYS A 78 -4.05 8.47 -16.63
CA LYS A 78 -4.26 7.10 -17.11
C LYS A 78 -5.36 6.43 -16.30
N CYS A 79 -6.07 5.50 -16.93
CA CYS A 79 -7.09 4.70 -16.26
C CYS A 79 -6.50 3.98 -15.05
N VAL A 80 -7.15 4.18 -13.90
CA VAL A 80 -6.83 3.48 -12.65
C VAL A 80 -7.80 2.32 -12.47
N GLU A 81 -7.29 1.17 -12.03
CA GLU A 81 -8.09 -0.03 -11.85
C GLU A 81 -9.03 0.07 -10.64
N MET A 82 -10.15 -0.66 -10.66
CA MET A 82 -11.06 -0.70 -9.51
C MET A 82 -10.35 -1.14 -8.24
N ASN A 83 -10.85 -0.70 -7.10
CA ASN A 83 -10.29 -1.02 -5.78
C ASN A 83 -8.88 -0.46 -5.55
N HIS A 84 -8.48 0.61 -6.25
CA HIS A 84 -7.27 1.36 -5.97
C HIS A 84 -7.57 2.76 -5.39
N CYS A 85 -6.54 3.46 -4.94
CA CYS A 85 -6.64 4.82 -4.37
C CYS A 85 -7.52 4.91 -3.11
N GLY A 86 -7.60 3.82 -2.34
CA GLY A 86 -8.38 3.76 -1.11
C GLY A 86 -9.89 3.76 -1.35
N THR A 87 -10.37 3.50 -2.57
CA THR A 87 -11.79 3.56 -2.94
C THR A 87 -12.21 2.40 -3.82
N GLN A 88 -13.51 2.14 -3.94
CA GLN A 88 -14.06 1.11 -4.85
C GLN A 88 -14.10 1.60 -6.30
N ALA A 89 -14.36 2.89 -6.48
CA ALA A 89 -14.56 3.56 -7.76
C ALA A 89 -13.55 4.71 -7.90
N PRO A 90 -12.33 4.42 -8.40
CA PRO A 90 -11.29 5.41 -8.52
C PRO A 90 -11.59 6.43 -9.63
N ILE A 91 -11.42 7.70 -9.32
CA ILE A 91 -11.59 8.83 -10.23
C ILE A 91 -10.23 9.34 -10.69
N TRP A 92 -10.03 9.39 -12.01
CA TRP A 92 -8.81 9.83 -12.68
C TRP A 92 -9.14 10.91 -13.73
N LEU A 93 -8.15 11.67 -14.19
CA LEU A 93 -8.35 12.76 -15.15
C LEU A 93 -8.29 12.22 -16.58
N SER A 94 -9.38 12.28 -17.32
CA SER A 94 -9.41 11.82 -18.71
C SER A 94 -9.03 12.96 -19.66
N LEU A 95 -7.92 12.76 -20.36
CA LEU A 95 -7.49 13.63 -21.44
C LEU A 95 -7.85 12.94 -22.77
N ARG A 96 -8.65 13.60 -23.61
CA ARG A 96 -8.86 13.16 -25.00
C ARG A 96 -7.56 13.30 -25.80
N ASP A 97 -7.45 12.64 -26.94
CA ASP A 97 -6.23 12.65 -27.77
C ASP A 97 -5.73 14.06 -28.16
N SER A 98 -6.64 15.05 -28.24
CA SER A 98 -6.33 16.45 -28.52
C SER A 98 -6.17 17.34 -27.28
N GLU A 99 -6.42 16.81 -26.08
CA GLU A 99 -6.39 17.54 -24.83
C GLU A 99 -5.07 17.30 -24.08
N THR A 100 -4.44 18.40 -23.70
CA THR A 100 -3.26 18.40 -22.84
C THR A 100 -3.56 19.07 -21.50
N MET A 101 -2.69 18.86 -20.52
CA MET A 101 -2.69 19.63 -19.27
C MET A 101 -2.51 21.14 -19.54
N PRO A 102 -3.08 22.03 -18.70
CA PRO A 102 -3.00 23.48 -18.90
C PRO A 102 -1.54 23.99 -18.83
N ALA A 103 -1.22 24.97 -19.68
CA ALA A 103 0.05 25.69 -19.64
C ALA A 103 0.14 26.58 -18.38
N PRO A 104 1.34 27.00 -17.93
CA PRO A 104 1.49 27.87 -16.76
C PRO A 104 0.60 29.12 -16.81
N GLY A 105 -0.19 29.34 -15.76
CA GLY A 105 -1.17 30.44 -15.66
C GLY A 105 -2.53 30.14 -16.29
N GLU A 106 -2.66 29.08 -17.08
CA GLU A 106 -3.89 28.71 -17.77
C GLU A 106 -4.87 27.96 -16.85
N LEU A 107 -6.16 28.25 -17.02
CA LEU A 107 -7.28 27.50 -16.48
C LEU A 107 -7.94 26.71 -17.61
N LYS A 108 -8.08 25.40 -17.46
CA LYS A 108 -8.70 24.52 -18.45
C LYS A 108 -9.80 23.67 -17.83
N GLN A 109 -10.95 23.59 -18.50
CA GLN A 109 -12.02 22.66 -18.14
C GLN A 109 -11.74 21.30 -18.78
N LEU A 110 -11.70 20.27 -17.96
CA LEU A 110 -11.41 18.89 -18.34
C LEU A 110 -12.48 17.96 -17.75
N THR A 111 -12.40 16.68 -18.10
CA THR A 111 -13.32 15.65 -17.60
C THR A 111 -12.54 14.63 -16.77
N ALA A 112 -12.96 14.40 -15.54
CA ALA A 112 -12.52 13.24 -14.77
C ALA A 112 -13.48 12.07 -15.00
N CYS A 113 -12.95 10.86 -14.90
CA CYS A 113 -13.64 9.61 -15.17
C CYS A 113 -13.56 8.71 -13.95
N ALA A 114 -14.68 8.08 -13.57
CA ALA A 114 -14.68 7.02 -12.58
C ALA A 114 -14.65 5.64 -13.27
N THR A 115 -13.70 4.81 -12.87
CA THR A 115 -13.61 3.42 -13.32
C THR A 115 -14.61 2.55 -12.55
N TRP A 116 -15.44 1.78 -13.27
CA TRP A 116 -16.37 0.82 -12.67
C TRP A 116 -16.62 -0.37 -13.58
N GLN A 117 -16.96 -1.52 -12.99
CA GLN A 117 -17.33 -2.73 -13.70
C GLN A 117 -18.64 -3.29 -13.13
N PHE A 118 -19.62 -3.53 -14.00
CA PHE A 118 -20.82 -4.26 -13.61
C PHE A 118 -20.54 -5.76 -13.56
N LEU A 119 -21.13 -6.45 -12.56
CA LEU A 119 -20.97 -7.88 -12.29
C LEU A 119 -21.26 -8.82 -13.48
N LEU A 120 -21.97 -8.33 -14.51
CA LEU A 120 -22.36 -9.08 -15.71
C LEU A 120 -21.63 -8.64 -16.98
N SER A 121 -20.72 -7.66 -16.89
CA SER A 121 -19.96 -7.14 -18.02
C SER A 121 -18.54 -7.71 -18.01
N ALA A 122 -18.17 -8.37 -19.12
CA ALA A 122 -16.79 -8.82 -19.37
C ALA A 122 -15.86 -7.66 -19.74
N THR A 123 -16.39 -6.46 -20.02
CA THR A 123 -15.63 -5.27 -20.37
C THR A 123 -15.64 -4.27 -19.22
N LYS A 124 -14.44 -3.95 -18.73
CA LYS A 124 -14.17 -2.88 -17.78
C LYS A 124 -14.34 -1.54 -18.47
N ASP A 125 -15.20 -0.68 -17.94
CA ASP A 125 -15.34 0.69 -18.43
C ASP A 125 -14.53 1.64 -17.53
N CYS A 126 -13.42 2.13 -18.08
CA CYS A 126 -12.55 3.09 -17.42
C CYS A 126 -13.17 4.47 -17.25
N CYS A 127 -14.26 4.79 -17.96
CA CYS A 127 -14.94 6.06 -17.86
C CYS A 127 -16.45 5.90 -17.87
N LEU A 128 -16.97 5.18 -16.86
CA LEU A 128 -18.41 4.99 -16.75
C LEU A 128 -19.12 6.29 -16.32
N PHE A 129 -18.53 7.02 -15.38
CA PHE A 129 -19.07 8.30 -14.90
C PHE A 129 -18.14 9.45 -15.29
N HIS A 130 -18.72 10.47 -15.91
CA HIS A 130 -18.02 11.70 -16.29
C HIS A 130 -18.27 12.79 -15.25
N ILE A 131 -17.18 13.37 -14.75
CA ILE A 131 -17.21 14.39 -13.70
C ILE A 131 -16.49 15.63 -14.23
N PRO A 132 -17.16 16.79 -14.33
CA PRO A 132 -16.50 18.01 -14.81
C PRO A 132 -15.49 18.49 -13.76
N VAL A 133 -14.26 18.75 -14.18
CA VAL A 133 -13.18 19.27 -13.32
C VAL A 133 -12.51 20.44 -14.01
N SER A 134 -12.26 21.53 -13.28
CA SER A 134 -11.42 22.62 -13.80
C SER A 134 -10.01 22.51 -13.21
N VAL A 135 -9.00 22.59 -14.05
CA VAL A 135 -7.59 22.48 -13.67
C VAL A 135 -6.91 23.80 -13.97
N ARG A 136 -6.26 24.41 -12.97
CA ARG A 136 -5.40 25.57 -13.17
C ARG A 136 -3.95 25.20 -12.91
N ASN A 137 -3.07 25.63 -13.80
CA ASN A 137 -1.63 25.53 -13.61
C ASN A 137 -1.10 26.79 -12.93
N CYS A 138 -0.67 26.68 -11.68
CA CYS A 138 -0.09 27.79 -10.91
C CYS A 138 1.42 27.96 -11.15
N GLY A 139 1.95 27.37 -12.22
CA GLY A 139 3.37 27.31 -12.56
C GLY A 139 4.08 26.15 -11.86
N GLN A 140 4.05 26.15 -10.53
CA GLN A 140 4.77 25.16 -9.69
C GLN A 140 3.91 23.94 -9.30
N PHE A 141 2.59 24.06 -9.42
CA PHE A 141 1.64 23.01 -9.06
C PHE A 141 0.31 23.22 -9.79
N PHE A 142 -0.46 22.14 -9.89
CA PHE A 142 -1.84 22.21 -10.35
C PHE A 142 -2.80 22.32 -9.16
N VAL A 143 -3.85 23.10 -9.35
CA VAL A 143 -5.03 23.09 -8.48
C VAL A 143 -6.24 22.63 -9.27
N TYR A 144 -7.10 21.85 -8.60
CA TYR A 144 -8.24 21.19 -9.19
C TYR A 144 -9.50 21.69 -8.50
N LEU A 145 -10.45 22.22 -9.26
CA LEU A 145 -11.77 22.54 -8.76
C LEU A 145 -12.59 21.25 -8.72
N LEU A 146 -12.65 20.65 -7.53
CA LEU A 146 -13.33 19.38 -7.30
C LEU A 146 -14.73 19.61 -6.75
N GLN A 147 -15.60 18.65 -7.01
CA GLN A 147 -16.99 18.64 -6.53
C GLN A 147 -17.27 17.34 -5.75
N PRO A 148 -18.27 17.34 -4.84
CA PRO A 148 -18.72 16.11 -4.21
C PRO A 148 -19.12 15.07 -5.26
N THR A 149 -18.71 13.82 -5.05
CA THR A 149 -18.98 12.72 -5.99
C THR A 149 -20.38 12.13 -5.80
N GLN A 150 -20.92 11.50 -6.86
CA GLN A 150 -22.20 10.80 -6.79
C GLN A 150 -22.01 9.37 -6.24
N GLY A 151 -22.29 9.16 -4.95
CA GLY A 151 -22.01 7.89 -4.27
C GLY A 151 -20.57 7.80 -3.76
N CYS A 152 -20.16 6.64 -3.24
CA CYS A 152 -18.81 6.47 -2.70
C CYS A 152 -17.79 6.24 -3.82
N MET A 153 -17.26 7.33 -4.36
CA MET A 153 -16.14 7.36 -5.30
C MET A 153 -15.04 8.29 -4.76
N GLY A 154 -13.78 8.05 -5.13
CA GLY A 154 -12.64 8.80 -4.61
C GLY A 154 -11.71 9.34 -5.70
N TYR A 155 -11.29 10.60 -5.57
CA TYR A 155 -10.28 11.20 -6.44
C TYR A 155 -8.89 10.62 -6.14
N CYS A 156 -8.31 9.97 -7.14
CA CYS A 156 -6.97 9.43 -7.11
C CYS A 156 -5.89 10.51 -7.21
N ALA A 157 -4.72 10.18 -6.70
CA ALA A 157 -3.51 10.95 -6.85
C ALA A 157 -2.33 10.04 -7.19
N GLU A 158 -1.43 10.55 -8.04
CA GLU A 158 -0.15 9.94 -8.36
C GLU A 158 0.95 10.92 -7.96
N ALA A 159 1.95 10.44 -7.21
CA ALA A 159 3.05 11.28 -6.77
C ALA A 159 3.80 11.81 -8.00
N ILE A 160 4.12 13.10 -8.00
CA ILE A 160 4.95 13.66 -9.06
C ILE A 160 6.34 13.00 -8.95
N SER A 161 6.81 12.39 -10.04
CA SER A 161 8.13 11.76 -10.08
C SER A 161 9.22 12.82 -9.87
N ASP A 162 10.31 12.43 -9.21
CA ASP A 162 11.43 13.34 -8.92
C ASP A 162 12.03 13.96 -10.20
N ALA A 163 11.86 13.30 -11.36
CA ALA A 163 12.27 13.78 -12.69
C ALA A 163 11.41 14.93 -13.24
N LYS A 164 10.19 15.14 -12.72
CA LYS A 164 9.30 16.25 -13.12
C LYS A 164 9.41 17.43 -12.14
N LEU A 165 9.81 17.18 -10.89
CA LEU A 165 10.06 18.22 -9.88
C LEU A 165 11.42 18.90 -10.07
N ASN A 166 12.42 18.16 -10.57
CA ASN A 166 13.75 18.65 -10.89
C ASN A 166 14.09 18.27 -12.34
N PRO A 167 14.20 19.23 -13.28
CA PRO A 167 14.62 18.95 -14.66
C PRO A 167 16.05 18.37 -14.72
N CYS A 168 16.86 18.73 -13.73
CA CYS A 168 18.21 18.22 -13.52
C CYS A 168 18.21 17.01 -12.58
N GLY A 169 19.19 16.12 -12.74
CA GLY A 169 19.28 14.89 -11.95
C GLY A 169 19.44 15.14 -10.44
N PRO A 170 19.29 14.11 -9.58
CA PRO A 170 19.40 14.22 -8.12
C PRO A 170 20.75 14.75 -7.60
N ASP A 171 21.75 14.87 -8.47
CA ASP A 171 23.09 15.42 -8.22
C ASP A 171 23.35 16.70 -9.02
N GLU A 172 22.35 17.38 -9.58
CA GLU A 172 22.56 18.54 -10.46
C GLU A 172 21.71 19.74 -10.06
N ILE A 173 22.31 20.94 -10.05
CA ILE A 173 21.61 22.22 -9.84
C ILE A 173 21.52 22.98 -11.16
N GLU A 174 20.39 23.65 -11.39
CA GLU A 174 20.19 24.51 -12.56
C GLU A 174 20.82 25.89 -12.30
N ILE A 175 21.92 26.20 -13.00
CA ILE A 175 22.52 27.54 -13.01
C ILE A 175 22.36 28.09 -14.43
N GLU A 176 21.58 29.17 -14.59
CA GLU A 176 21.34 29.84 -15.87
C GLU A 176 20.85 28.90 -17.02
N GLY A 177 20.13 27.83 -16.67
CA GLY A 177 19.58 26.85 -17.62
C GLY A 177 20.51 25.66 -17.94
N ASP A 178 21.67 25.56 -17.30
CA ASP A 178 22.58 24.41 -17.40
C ASP A 178 22.59 23.58 -16.11
N CYS A 179 22.52 22.25 -16.25
CA CYS A 179 22.59 21.32 -15.12
C CYS A 179 24.06 21.08 -14.71
N VAL A 180 24.44 21.52 -13.50
CA VAL A 180 25.80 21.37 -12.96
C VAL A 180 25.85 20.30 -11.88
N ARG A 181 26.70 19.27 -12.07
CA ARG A 181 26.86 18.16 -11.12
C ARG A 181 27.46 18.59 -9.78
N GLN A 182 26.66 18.52 -8.71
CA GLN A 182 27.07 18.53 -7.33
C GLN A 182 27.04 17.10 -6.78
N LEU A 183 28.23 16.47 -6.68
CA LEU A 183 28.44 15.14 -6.10
C LEU A 183 27.88 15.06 -4.67
N SER A 184 26.61 14.68 -4.53
CA SER A 184 25.94 14.50 -3.25
C SER A 184 25.21 13.17 -3.27
N ALA A 185 25.96 12.08 -3.48
CA ALA A 185 25.44 10.72 -3.43
C ALA A 185 24.65 10.56 -2.12
N SER A 186 23.32 10.56 -2.25
CA SER A 186 22.43 10.40 -1.12
C SER A 186 22.57 8.97 -0.65
N LEU A 187 23.24 8.79 0.48
CA LEU A 187 23.49 7.46 1.03
C LEU A 187 22.14 6.77 1.30
N PRO A 188 22.00 5.49 0.93
CA PRO A 188 20.79 4.75 1.24
C PRO A 188 20.59 4.67 2.75
N PRO A 189 19.32 4.61 3.22
CA PRO A 189 19.06 4.43 4.63
C PRO A 189 19.72 3.13 5.12
N PRO A 190 20.11 3.08 6.41
CA PRO A 190 20.60 1.84 7.00
C PRO A 190 19.54 0.74 6.84
N PRO A 191 19.95 -0.51 6.57
CA PRO A 191 19.01 -1.61 6.47
C PRO A 191 18.23 -1.80 7.78
N PRO A 192 16.97 -2.27 7.70
CA PRO A 192 16.16 -2.51 8.88
C PRO A 192 16.78 -3.59 9.80
N GLY A 193 16.30 -3.64 11.05
CA GLY A 193 16.50 -4.81 11.89
C GLY A 193 15.94 -6.07 11.22
N ARG A 194 16.42 -7.24 11.65
CA ARG A 194 15.93 -8.52 11.12
C ARG A 194 14.42 -8.62 11.35
N PRO A 195 13.61 -8.81 10.30
CA PRO A 195 12.17 -8.97 10.47
C PRO A 195 11.86 -10.25 11.27
N GLN A 196 10.83 -10.19 12.10
CA GLN A 196 10.34 -11.31 12.89
C GLN A 196 8.93 -11.69 12.44
N ILE A 197 8.74 -12.98 12.18
CA ILE A 197 7.43 -13.54 11.82
C ILE A 197 6.76 -14.03 13.10
N VAL A 198 5.59 -13.48 13.39
CA VAL A 198 4.74 -13.83 14.54
C VAL A 198 3.36 -14.20 14.02
N VAL A 199 2.67 -15.12 14.68
CA VAL A 199 1.32 -15.51 14.28
C VAL A 199 0.30 -14.77 15.14
N GLU A 200 -0.66 -14.13 14.48
CA GLU A 200 -1.75 -13.38 15.12
C GLU A 200 -3.10 -13.99 14.72
N LEU A 201 -4.03 -14.01 15.68
CA LEU A 201 -5.41 -14.40 15.44
C LEU A 201 -6.26 -13.13 15.42
N ILE A 202 -6.87 -12.83 14.28
CA ILE A 202 -7.72 -11.65 14.09
C ILE A 202 -9.09 -12.15 13.61
N GLU A 203 -10.14 -11.93 14.39
CA GLU A 203 -11.53 -12.31 14.04
C GLU A 203 -11.66 -13.79 13.59
N SER A 204 -11.01 -14.70 14.33
CA SER A 204 -10.99 -16.15 14.04
C SER A 204 -10.27 -16.54 12.74
N ARG A 205 -9.52 -15.63 12.12
CA ARG A 205 -8.62 -15.89 10.99
C ARG A 205 -7.17 -15.81 11.45
N VAL A 206 -6.32 -16.66 10.90
CA VAL A 206 -4.92 -16.76 11.28
C VAL A 206 -4.07 -15.96 10.30
N PHE A 207 -3.25 -15.06 10.83
CA PHE A 207 -2.34 -14.21 10.05
C PHE A 207 -0.90 -14.41 10.50
N CYS A 208 0.02 -14.46 9.55
CA CYS A 208 1.43 -14.26 9.81
C CYS A 208 1.73 -12.76 9.71
N ARG A 209 2.18 -12.18 10.82
CA ARG A 209 2.68 -10.82 10.90
C ARG A 209 4.19 -10.80 10.77
N CYS A 210 4.70 -10.09 9.78
CA CYS A 210 6.11 -9.75 9.70
C CYS A 210 6.32 -8.38 10.32
N ALA A 211 6.97 -8.31 11.47
CA ALA A 211 7.30 -7.06 12.15
C ALA A 211 8.79 -6.73 11.97
N VAL A 212 9.09 -5.47 11.70
CA VAL A 212 10.45 -4.98 11.46
C VAL A 212 10.85 -4.07 12.61
N ASP A 213 11.95 -4.39 13.28
CA ASP A 213 12.53 -3.50 14.28
C ASP A 213 13.26 -2.35 13.59
N VAL A 214 12.85 -1.13 13.91
CA VAL A 214 13.41 0.10 13.31
C VAL A 214 13.96 0.96 14.42
N SER A 215 15.22 1.37 14.31
CA SER A 215 15.78 2.36 15.21
C SER A 215 15.09 3.70 14.98
N PRO A 216 14.69 4.44 16.02
CA PRO A 216 14.06 5.74 15.85
C PRO A 216 15.05 6.67 15.14
N THR A 217 14.79 6.92 13.86
CA THR A 217 15.45 7.97 13.09
C THR A 217 14.47 9.12 12.97
N ASN A 218 14.97 10.36 12.97
CA ASN A 218 14.13 11.55 12.85
C ASN A 218 13.50 11.72 11.45
N ASN A 219 13.68 10.75 10.56
CA ASN A 219 13.28 10.84 9.16
C ASN A 219 12.03 9.98 8.94
N SER A 220 11.07 10.50 8.17
CA SER A 220 9.94 9.71 7.71
C SER A 220 10.43 8.65 6.72
N VAL A 221 10.23 7.39 7.08
CA VAL A 221 10.66 6.23 6.29
C VAL A 221 9.47 5.38 5.86
N GLY A 222 9.60 4.75 4.70
CA GLY A 222 8.69 3.72 4.22
C GLY A 222 9.37 2.37 4.15
N PHE A 223 8.56 1.32 4.11
CA PHE A 223 8.99 -0.08 4.06
C PHE A 223 8.47 -0.73 2.79
N ILE A 224 9.32 -1.55 2.17
CA ILE A 224 8.90 -2.52 1.17
C ILE A 224 9.05 -3.89 1.82
N ILE A 225 7.92 -4.56 2.03
CA ILE A 225 7.88 -5.86 2.69
C ILE A 225 7.39 -6.90 1.67
N ALA A 226 8.17 -7.95 1.48
CA ALA A 226 7.84 -9.04 0.57
C ALA A 226 7.86 -10.39 1.28
N TRP A 227 6.81 -11.17 1.06
CA TRP A 227 6.63 -12.53 1.54
C TRP A 227 7.00 -13.52 0.44
N SER A 228 7.74 -14.55 0.82
CA SER A 228 8.06 -15.66 -0.07
C SER A 228 7.91 -16.99 0.65
N ARG A 229 7.66 -18.05 -0.12
CA ARG A 229 7.68 -19.44 0.36
C ARG A 229 8.75 -20.25 -0.34
N LEU A 230 9.24 -21.27 0.35
CA LEU A 230 10.13 -22.27 -0.23
C LEU A 230 9.31 -23.40 -0.85
N SER A 231 9.43 -23.60 -2.15
CA SER A 231 8.77 -24.69 -2.86
C SER A 231 9.40 -26.04 -2.53
N SER A 232 8.76 -27.14 -2.95
CA SER A 232 9.30 -28.49 -2.79
C SER A 232 10.61 -28.74 -3.56
N GLN A 233 10.96 -27.86 -4.50
CA GLN A 233 12.21 -27.89 -5.26
C GLN A 233 13.26 -26.92 -4.69
N ASP A 234 13.06 -26.43 -3.46
CA ASP A 234 13.89 -25.40 -2.80
C ASP A 234 14.00 -24.08 -3.60
N VAL A 235 12.99 -23.78 -4.44
CA VAL A 235 12.90 -22.51 -5.15
C VAL A 235 12.03 -21.56 -4.35
N ARG A 236 12.45 -20.28 -4.25
CA ARG A 236 11.64 -19.25 -3.61
C ARG A 236 10.57 -18.72 -4.54
N GLU A 237 9.34 -18.76 -4.08
CA GLU A 237 8.17 -18.21 -4.76
C GLU A 237 7.69 -16.99 -4.00
N GLU A 238 7.53 -15.85 -4.68
CA GLU A 238 6.96 -14.65 -4.08
C GLU A 238 5.44 -14.82 -3.91
N LEU A 239 4.93 -14.49 -2.72
CA LEU A 239 3.52 -14.59 -2.38
C LEU A 239 2.84 -13.22 -2.38
N LYS A 240 3.51 -12.20 -1.86
CA LYS A 240 2.97 -10.85 -1.69
C LYS A 240 4.12 -9.86 -1.56
N GLN A 241 4.05 -8.72 -2.25
CA GLN A 241 4.91 -7.58 -2.02
C GLN A 241 4.07 -6.33 -1.83
N GLU A 242 4.37 -5.54 -0.80
CA GLU A 242 3.66 -4.30 -0.53
C GLU A 242 4.64 -3.17 -0.15
N THR A 243 4.18 -1.94 -0.36
CA THR A 243 4.88 -0.72 0.07
C THR A 243 4.00 -0.02 1.10
N THR A 244 4.51 0.16 2.31
CA THR A 244 3.74 0.65 3.46
C THR A 244 4.58 1.57 4.35
N ILE A 245 3.92 2.43 5.13
CA ILE A 245 4.56 3.23 6.18
C ILE A 245 4.57 2.49 7.53
N GLN A 246 3.80 1.41 7.64
CA GLN A 246 3.77 0.58 8.83
C GLN A 246 5.02 -0.30 8.84
N ALA A 247 5.68 -0.41 10.00
CA ALA A 247 6.83 -1.31 10.17
C ALA A 247 6.42 -2.79 10.27
N PHE A 248 5.31 -3.18 9.64
CA PHE A 248 4.83 -4.55 9.59
C PHE A 248 3.96 -4.82 8.36
N SER A 249 3.82 -6.12 8.05
CA SER A 249 2.95 -6.65 7.00
C SER A 249 2.16 -7.87 7.53
N LEU A 250 0.96 -8.09 7.01
CA LEU A 250 0.13 -9.26 7.30
C LEU A 250 -0.04 -10.15 6.07
N LEU A 251 0.11 -11.46 6.27
CA LEU A 251 -0.17 -12.52 5.30
C LEU A 251 -1.17 -13.50 5.92
N GLU A 252 -2.32 -13.68 5.29
CA GLU A 252 -3.35 -14.58 5.79
C GLU A 252 -3.06 -16.05 5.47
N MET A 253 -3.39 -16.93 6.41
CA MET A 253 -3.46 -18.37 6.19
C MET A 253 -4.82 -18.78 5.62
N ASP A 254 -5.00 -18.58 4.31
CA ASP A 254 -6.24 -18.84 3.57
C ASP A 254 -6.26 -20.21 2.86
N GLY A 255 -5.13 -20.92 2.81
CA GLY A 255 -4.96 -22.17 2.06
C GLY A 255 -4.76 -21.98 0.54
N ILE A 256 -4.85 -20.75 0.03
CA ILE A 256 -4.58 -20.39 -1.36
C ILE A 256 -3.14 -19.91 -1.49
N ASN A 257 -2.81 -18.84 -0.76
CA ASN A 257 -1.49 -18.21 -0.77
C ASN A 257 -0.55 -18.88 0.23
N LEU A 258 -1.06 -19.20 1.42
CA LEU A 258 -0.28 -19.83 2.50
C LEU A 258 -1.00 -21.08 3.02
N ARG A 259 -0.30 -22.21 2.98
CA ARG A 259 -0.82 -23.52 3.40
C ARG A 259 -0.09 -24.06 4.62
N LEU A 260 -0.78 -24.92 5.34
CA LEU A 260 -0.19 -25.76 6.38
C LEU A 260 0.98 -26.58 5.81
N GLY A 261 2.15 -26.45 6.44
CA GLY A 261 3.39 -27.10 6.05
C GLY A 261 4.34 -26.22 5.23
N ASP A 262 3.91 -25.02 4.83
CA ASP A 262 4.77 -24.11 4.08
C ASP A 262 5.89 -23.55 4.96
N ARG A 263 7.07 -23.35 4.35
CA ARG A 263 8.21 -22.65 4.94
C ARG A 263 8.29 -21.27 4.31
N ILE A 264 8.08 -20.23 5.10
CA ILE A 264 7.97 -18.85 4.63
C ILE A 264 9.09 -17.96 5.14
N PHE A 265 9.36 -16.91 4.36
CA PHE A 265 10.32 -15.86 4.64
C PHE A 265 9.67 -14.51 4.38
N CYS A 266 9.94 -13.57 5.27
CA CYS A 266 9.68 -12.16 5.08
C CYS A 266 11.00 -11.42 4.82
N THR A 267 11.00 -10.58 3.79
CA THR A 267 12.08 -9.64 3.47
C THR A 267 11.59 -8.21 3.62
N ALA A 268 12.41 -7.34 4.18
CA ALA A 268 12.07 -5.93 4.37
C ALA A 268 13.22 -5.02 3.92
N SER A 269 12.88 -3.94 3.22
CA SER A 269 13.82 -2.85 2.91
C SER A 269 13.20 -1.51 3.31
N ILE A 270 14.06 -0.55 3.65
CA ILE A 270 13.68 0.81 4.05
C ILE A 270 13.99 1.77 2.91
N PHE A 271 13.17 2.78 2.73
CA PHE A 271 13.49 3.95 1.91
C PHE A 271 13.09 5.23 2.64
N PHE A 272 13.76 6.35 2.36
CA PHE A 272 13.31 7.64 2.84
C PHE A 272 12.08 8.08 2.06
N LEU A 273 11.04 8.57 2.73
CA LEU A 273 9.85 9.06 2.04
C LEU A 273 10.18 10.20 1.08
N GLU A 274 11.29 10.93 1.28
CA GLU A 274 11.82 11.97 0.39
C GLU A 274 12.62 11.47 -0.82
N LYS A 275 13.07 10.20 -0.86
CA LYS A 275 13.75 9.59 -2.01
C LYS A 275 13.41 8.09 -2.10
N PRO A 276 12.29 7.67 -2.74
CA PRO A 276 11.80 6.29 -2.69
C PRO A 276 12.63 5.37 -3.61
N GLN A 277 13.37 5.97 -4.54
CA GLN A 277 14.27 5.28 -5.45
C GLN A 277 15.54 4.79 -4.74
N VAL A 278 15.92 5.43 -3.64
CA VAL A 278 17.09 5.08 -2.85
C VAL A 278 16.66 4.16 -1.71
N LYS A 279 16.77 2.86 -1.96
CA LYS A 279 16.36 1.79 -1.02
C LYS A 279 17.57 1.27 -0.27
N SER A 280 17.37 0.87 0.99
CA SER A 280 18.35 0.11 1.75
C SER A 280 18.55 -1.28 1.13
N LEU A 281 19.58 -1.98 1.58
CA LEU A 281 19.64 -3.42 1.41
C LEU A 281 18.42 -4.08 2.08
N ALA A 282 17.90 -5.12 1.44
CA ALA A 282 16.83 -5.93 2.01
C ALA A 282 17.40 -6.82 3.12
N THR A 283 16.70 -6.89 4.25
CA THR A 283 17.00 -7.79 5.35
C THR A 283 15.92 -8.85 5.43
N GLU A 284 16.33 -10.08 5.69
CA GLU A 284 15.45 -11.24 5.71
C GLU A 284 15.29 -11.82 7.11
N SER A 285 14.07 -12.26 7.40
CA SER A 285 13.69 -13.02 8.59
C SER A 285 14.33 -14.41 8.65
N GLN A 286 14.22 -15.07 9.80
CA GLN A 286 14.49 -16.52 9.87
C GLN A 286 13.38 -17.30 9.16
N GLU A 287 13.72 -18.50 8.67
CA GLU A 287 12.71 -19.42 8.14
C GLU A 287 11.62 -19.66 9.19
N PHE A 288 10.37 -19.43 8.79
CA PHE A 288 9.22 -19.75 9.61
C PHE A 288 8.45 -20.91 8.99
N PHE A 289 8.35 -22.01 9.73
CA PHE A 289 7.50 -23.13 9.36
C PHE A 289 6.07 -22.85 9.83
N ALA A 290 5.10 -22.74 8.90
CA ALA A 290 3.71 -22.51 9.21
C ALA A 290 2.95 -23.85 9.29
N GLY A 291 2.96 -24.51 10.46
CA GLY A 291 2.32 -25.81 10.56
C GLY A 291 2.42 -26.53 11.90
N ILE A 292 2.17 -27.83 11.84
CA ILE A 292 2.27 -28.76 12.96
C ILE A 292 3.34 -29.78 12.59
N LYS A 293 4.35 -29.95 13.44
CA LYS A 293 5.46 -30.89 13.24
C LYS A 293 5.61 -31.86 14.41
N LEU A 294 6.14 -33.04 14.10
CA LEU A 294 6.56 -34.02 15.10
C LEU A 294 8.03 -33.76 15.47
N GLN A 295 8.35 -33.86 16.76
CA GLN A 295 9.72 -33.80 17.28
C GLN A 295 10.03 -35.04 18.14
N PRO A 296 11.11 -35.79 17.82
CA PRO A 296 11.90 -35.71 16.60
C PRO A 296 11.05 -36.08 15.35
N GLU A 297 11.47 -35.64 14.16
CA GLU A 297 10.86 -36.09 12.91
C GLU A 297 11.20 -37.57 12.70
N MET A 298 10.37 -38.46 13.24
CA MET A 298 10.45 -39.90 12.99
C MET A 298 9.28 -40.31 12.10
N SER A 299 9.62 -40.89 10.95
CA SER A 299 8.64 -41.44 10.00
C SER A 299 8.26 -42.89 10.33
N THR A 300 9.07 -43.60 11.13
CA THR A 300 8.85 -44.98 11.53
C THR A 300 9.23 -45.21 12.99
N ILE A 301 8.43 -46.04 13.67
CA ILE A 301 8.67 -46.49 15.04
C ILE A 301 8.76 -48.01 14.98
N SER A 302 9.84 -48.59 15.52
CA SER A 302 9.97 -50.04 15.59
C SER A 302 9.22 -50.60 16.79
N GLU A 303 8.53 -51.71 16.61
CA GLU A 303 7.90 -52.48 17.69
C GLU A 303 8.94 -53.33 18.44
N ASP A 304 10.02 -52.70 18.92
CA ASP A 304 11.15 -53.37 19.58
C ASP A 304 11.00 -53.45 21.11
N GLY A 305 9.80 -53.19 21.62
CA GLY A 305 9.49 -53.18 23.05
C GLY A 305 10.06 -51.99 23.82
N LYS A 306 10.65 -51.01 23.13
CA LYS A 306 11.09 -49.74 23.75
C LYS A 306 9.96 -48.70 23.74
N GLU A 307 9.99 -47.82 24.73
CA GLU A 307 9.09 -46.68 24.80
C GLU A 307 9.60 -45.54 23.90
N TYR A 308 8.73 -44.98 23.08
CA TYR A 308 9.03 -43.85 22.20
C TYR A 308 8.20 -42.64 22.60
N GLN A 309 8.85 -41.52 22.86
CA GLN A 309 8.18 -40.26 23.15
C GLN A 309 8.05 -39.42 21.87
N LEU A 310 6.83 -39.12 21.46
CA LEU A 310 6.53 -38.22 20.35
C LEU A 310 6.07 -36.87 20.90
N ARG A 311 6.75 -35.79 20.53
CA ARG A 311 6.30 -34.42 20.81
C ARG A 311 5.66 -33.84 19.55
N ILE A 312 4.54 -33.13 19.70
CA ILE A 312 3.91 -32.39 18.61
C ILE A 312 4.02 -30.91 18.94
N GLU A 313 4.61 -30.16 18.01
CA GLU A 313 4.76 -28.72 18.11
C GLU A 313 3.95 -28.06 17.00
N SER A 314 3.12 -27.10 17.38
CA SER A 314 2.41 -26.26 16.42
C SER A 314 2.94 -24.84 16.50
N THR A 315 3.25 -24.27 15.34
CA THR A 315 3.67 -22.87 15.20
C THR A 315 2.50 -21.95 14.85
N ILE A 316 1.32 -22.52 14.60
CA ILE A 316 0.11 -21.78 14.26
C ILE A 316 -1.02 -22.13 15.25
N PRO A 317 -1.93 -21.20 15.57
CA PRO A 317 -3.06 -21.51 16.44
C PRO A 317 -4.05 -22.44 15.74
N VAL A 318 -4.65 -23.35 16.51
CA VAL A 318 -5.74 -24.21 16.06
C VAL A 318 -7.05 -23.48 16.32
N VAL A 319 -7.70 -22.99 15.26
CA VAL A 319 -8.99 -22.30 15.37
C VAL A 319 -10.10 -23.33 15.43
N CYS A 320 -10.87 -23.30 16.51
CA CYS A 320 -12.02 -24.17 16.70
C CYS A 320 -13.31 -23.37 16.46
N PRO A 321 -14.30 -23.89 15.70
CA PRO A 321 -15.58 -23.22 15.56
C PRO A 321 -16.32 -23.22 16.91
N GLU A 322 -16.84 -22.06 17.33
CA GLU A 322 -17.51 -21.90 18.64
C GLU A 322 -18.89 -22.56 18.73
N PHE A 323 -19.46 -23.07 17.62
CA PHE A 323 -20.80 -23.63 17.63
C PHE A 323 -20.93 -24.83 16.70
N SER A 324 -20.69 -26.02 17.22
CA SER A 324 -21.41 -27.21 16.78
C SER A 324 -22.35 -27.62 17.91
N GLU A 325 -23.67 -27.57 17.68
CA GLU A 325 -24.71 -28.07 18.60
C GLU A 325 -24.61 -29.59 18.89
N LEU A 326 -23.65 -30.24 18.24
CA LEU A 326 -23.17 -31.59 18.51
C LEU A 326 -21.84 -31.41 19.24
N ASP A 327 -21.65 -32.01 20.41
CA ASP A 327 -20.40 -32.09 21.20
C ASP A 327 -19.18 -32.60 20.38
N GLN A 328 -18.79 -31.90 19.32
CA GLN A 328 -17.60 -32.18 18.54
C GLN A 328 -16.46 -31.44 19.21
N GLU A 329 -15.87 -32.12 20.19
CA GLU A 329 -14.61 -31.71 20.81
C GLU A 329 -13.61 -31.35 19.70
N CYS A 330 -13.13 -30.11 19.71
CA CYS A 330 -12.09 -29.66 18.79
C CYS A 330 -10.84 -30.51 19.05
N LYS A 331 -10.52 -31.39 18.10
CA LYS A 331 -9.45 -32.38 18.27
C LYS A 331 -8.60 -32.50 17.02
N ILE A 332 -7.29 -32.57 17.24
CA ILE A 332 -6.36 -33.00 16.19
C ILE A 332 -6.27 -34.53 16.27
N SER A 333 -6.55 -35.20 15.15
CA SER A 333 -6.48 -36.65 15.04
C SER A 333 -5.14 -37.07 14.45
N LEU A 334 -4.36 -37.85 15.19
CA LEU A 334 -3.17 -38.53 14.66
C LEU A 334 -3.56 -39.92 14.21
N ARG A 335 -3.12 -40.29 13.00
CA ARG A 335 -3.29 -41.64 12.45
C ARG A 335 -1.93 -42.33 12.41
N LEU A 336 -1.78 -43.39 13.19
CA LEU A 336 -0.65 -44.31 13.12
C LEU A 336 -1.05 -45.50 12.23
N LYS A 337 -0.15 -45.93 11.36
CA LYS A 337 -0.31 -47.13 10.53
C LYS A 337 0.80 -48.12 10.87
N THR A 338 0.44 -49.38 11.11
CA THR A 338 1.38 -50.48 11.34
C THR A 338 1.67 -51.24 10.04
N VAL A 339 2.88 -51.77 9.89
CA VAL A 339 3.36 -52.40 8.64
C VAL A 339 2.69 -53.76 8.39
N ASP A 340 2.24 -54.46 9.43
CA ASP A 340 1.78 -55.86 9.33
C ASP A 340 0.26 -56.05 9.51
N GLN A 341 -0.49 -55.03 9.98
CA GLN A 341 -1.96 -55.04 10.08
C GLN A 341 -2.52 -53.61 10.00
N ASP A 342 -3.75 -53.42 9.53
CA ASP A 342 -4.46 -52.13 9.56
C ASP A 342 -5.00 -51.80 10.98
N LEU A 343 -4.12 -51.78 11.98
CA LEU A 343 -4.46 -51.28 13.31
C LEU A 343 -4.34 -49.76 13.31
N VAL A 344 -5.48 -49.08 13.21
CA VAL A 344 -5.55 -47.62 13.26
C VAL A 344 -5.74 -47.19 14.72
N PHE A 345 -4.70 -46.65 15.33
CA PHE A 345 -4.80 -45.99 16.63
C PHE A 345 -5.21 -44.53 16.42
N PHE A 346 -6.34 -44.14 17.01
CA PHE A 346 -6.80 -42.75 17.04
C PHE A 346 -6.44 -42.13 18.38
N TRP A 347 -5.54 -41.15 18.34
CA TRP A 347 -5.26 -40.30 19.49
C TRP A 347 -5.93 -38.96 19.25
N SER A 348 -6.78 -38.54 20.18
CA SER A 348 -7.39 -37.21 20.16
C SER A 348 -6.53 -36.31 21.04
N LEU A 349 -5.87 -35.33 20.44
CA LEU A 349 -5.21 -34.27 21.20
C LEU A 349 -6.22 -33.16 21.47
N TYR A 350 -6.48 -32.94 22.76
CA TYR A 350 -7.22 -31.78 23.22
C TYR A 350 -6.32 -30.55 23.09
N PRO A 351 -6.78 -29.45 22.46
CA PRO A 351 -6.05 -28.21 22.48
C PRO A 351 -5.79 -27.83 23.95
N CYS A 352 -4.53 -27.63 24.31
CA CYS A 352 -4.21 -27.06 25.61
C CYS A 352 -4.86 -25.67 25.67
N ARG A 353 -5.80 -25.47 26.60
CA ARG A 353 -6.29 -24.14 26.92
C ARG A 353 -5.13 -23.34 27.51
N SER A 354 -4.48 -22.58 26.66
CA SER A 354 -3.67 -21.43 26.98
C SER A 354 -3.86 -20.48 25.81
N TRP A 355 -4.78 -19.53 25.92
CA TRP A 355 -4.59 -18.17 26.42
C TRP A 355 -5.95 -17.59 26.85
#